data_AF-A0A7S4PIH1-F1
#
_entry.id   AF-A0A7S4PIH1-F1
#
_cell.length_a   1.000
_cell.length_b   1.000
_cell.length_c   1.000
_cell.angle_alpha   90.00
_cell.angle_beta   90.00
_cell.angle_gamma   90.00
#
_symmetry.space_group_name_H-M   'P 1'
#
loop_
_entity.id
_entity.type
_entity.pdbx_description
1 polymer ?
#
loop_
_entity_poly.entity_id
_entity_poly.type
_entity_poly.pdbx_seq_one_letter_code
_entity_poly.pdbx_strand_id
1 'polypeptide(L)'
;MKAKALHDYIHWILTSDRVAAVAHENHFGMLPTDLKEKAKQRLEYMKCNGIPVQNITYQTGLQKILLYGTGSSLAKGLYDVLNLEYAMYQNEVIVQYDGGGSGVGIQDILQCQIDFAGTDALIDYSKLTLCARQQNIQILPMFASAVIIFAHLSLGSG
;
A
#
# COMPACT_ATOMS: atom_id res chain seq x y z
N MET A 1 1.26 17.74 2.51
CA MET A 1 0.84 17.08 3.77
C MET A 1 0.56 15.60 3.55
N LYS A 2 -0.48 15.21 2.78
CA LYS A 2 -0.77 13.79 2.46
C LYS A 2 0.41 13.03 1.84
N ALA A 3 1.14 13.64 0.90
CA ALA A 3 2.32 13.01 0.28
C ALA A 3 3.37 12.55 1.31
N LYS A 4 3.64 13.35 2.36
CA LYS A 4 4.57 12.97 3.43
C LYS A 4 3.98 11.89 4.32
N ALA A 5 2.72 12.00 4.71
CA ALA A 5 2.05 10.98 5.52
C ALA A 5 2.05 9.61 4.80
N LEU A 6 1.75 9.60 3.50
CA LEU A 6 1.77 8.39 2.68
C LEU A 6 3.19 7.84 2.53
N HIS A 7 4.17 8.70 2.26
CA HIS A 7 5.58 8.32 2.21
C HIS A 7 6.01 7.64 3.52
N ASP A 8 5.68 8.22 4.67
CA ASP A 8 6.07 7.69 5.97
C ASP A 8 5.38 6.37 6.28
N TYR A 9 4.11 6.24 5.91
CA TYR A 9 3.38 4.99 6.03
C TYR A 9 4.01 3.86 5.21
N ILE A 10 4.33 4.12 3.93
CA ILE A 10 5.00 3.13 3.06
C ILE A 10 6.41 2.83 3.59
N HIS A 11 7.16 3.86 3.99
CA HIS A 11 8.50 3.67 4.57
C HIS A 11 8.44 2.82 5.84
N TRP A 12 7.48 3.07 6.74
CA TRP A 12 7.27 2.27 7.95
C TRP A 12 6.94 0.81 7.60
N ILE A 13 6.04 0.57 6.64
CA ILE A 13 5.75 -0.79 6.14
C ILE A 13 7.04 -1.49 5.70
N LEU A 14 7.86 -0.81 4.90
CA LEU A 14 9.07 -1.42 4.37
C LEU A 14 10.10 -1.67 5.45
N THR A 15 10.22 -0.83 6.49
CA THR A 15 11.38 -0.81 7.39
C THR A 15 11.14 -1.39 8.78
N SER A 16 9.89 -1.50 9.23
CA SER A 16 9.56 -1.91 10.59
C SER A 16 9.65 -3.43 10.81
N ASP A 17 10.33 -3.85 11.87
CA ASP A 17 10.36 -5.24 12.31
C ASP A 17 8.96 -5.73 12.75
N ARG A 18 8.14 -4.83 13.30
CA ARG A 18 6.75 -5.14 13.67
C ARG A 18 5.93 -5.53 12.44
N VAL A 19 6.17 -4.85 11.32
CA VAL A 19 5.47 -5.13 10.06
C VAL A 19 5.89 -6.50 9.52
N ALA A 20 7.16 -6.87 9.65
CA ALA A 20 7.62 -8.21 9.26
C ALA A 20 6.91 -9.33 10.06
N ALA A 21 6.73 -9.14 11.37
CA ALA A 21 5.99 -10.08 12.21
C ALA A 21 4.51 -10.17 11.79
N VAL A 22 3.84 -9.03 11.62
CA VAL A 22 2.43 -8.98 11.20
C VAL A 22 2.22 -9.60 9.82
N ALA A 23 3.12 -9.33 8.86
CA ALA A 23 3.05 -9.95 7.53
C ALA A 23 3.12 -11.48 7.63
N HIS A 24 4.08 -12.00 8.40
CA HIS A 24 4.22 -13.44 8.61
C HIS A 24 2.98 -14.07 9.26
N GLU A 25 2.42 -13.43 10.30
CA GLU A 25 1.18 -13.87 10.98
C GLU A 25 -0.03 -13.90 10.04
N ASN A 26 -0.03 -13.07 8.99
CA ASN A 26 -1.09 -12.99 7.99
C ASN A 26 -0.77 -13.74 6.68
N HIS A 27 0.23 -14.63 6.69
CA HIS A 27 0.65 -15.45 5.54
C HIS A 27 1.24 -14.67 4.35
N PHE A 28 1.78 -13.49 4.61
CA PHE A 28 2.56 -12.70 3.64
C PHE A 28 4.06 -12.80 3.94
N GLY A 29 4.86 -12.84 2.88
CA GLY A 29 6.30 -12.67 2.93
C GLY A 29 6.68 -11.20 2.78
N MET A 30 7.65 -10.74 3.58
CA MET A 30 8.34 -9.49 3.31
C MET A 30 9.13 -9.59 2.01
N LEU A 31 9.40 -8.44 1.37
CA LEU A 31 10.27 -8.40 0.22
C LEU A 31 11.69 -8.90 0.58
N PRO A 32 12.36 -9.60 -0.35
CA PRO A 32 13.80 -9.80 -0.28
C PRO A 32 14.54 -8.47 -0.08
N THR A 33 15.67 -8.51 0.65
CA THR A 33 16.42 -7.31 1.04
C THR A 33 16.77 -6.41 -0.15
N ASP A 34 17.18 -6.97 -1.28
CA ASP A 34 17.54 -6.21 -2.48
C ASP A 34 16.33 -5.48 -3.10
N LEU A 35 15.15 -6.09 -3.07
CA LEU A 35 13.91 -5.46 -3.54
C LEU A 35 13.39 -4.41 -2.55
N LYS A 36 13.53 -4.65 -1.25
CA LYS A 36 13.22 -3.67 -0.21
C LYS A 36 14.09 -2.42 -0.36
N GLU A 37 15.39 -2.57 -0.59
CA GLU A 37 16.28 -1.42 -0.82
C GLU A 37 15.94 -0.67 -2.11
N LYS A 38 15.60 -1.37 -3.20
CA LYS A 38 15.11 -0.71 -4.43
C LYS A 38 13.81 0.06 -4.22
N ALA A 39 12.88 -0.47 -3.43
CA ALA A 39 11.63 0.21 -3.09
C ALA A 39 11.88 1.46 -2.24
N LYS A 40 12.78 1.37 -1.24
CA LYS A 40 13.21 2.51 -0.43
C LYS A 40 13.88 3.61 -1.27
N GLN A 41 14.81 3.24 -2.14
CA GLN A 41 15.45 4.20 -3.05
C GLN A 41 14.41 4.94 -3.90
N ARG A 42 13.39 4.23 -4.43
CA ARG A 42 12.30 4.88 -5.17
C ARG A 42 11.52 5.88 -4.31
N LEU A 43 11.28 5.59 -3.04
CA LEU A 43 10.64 6.52 -2.09
C LEU A 43 11.48 7.79 -1.87
N GLU A 44 12.80 7.64 -1.69
CA GLU A 44 13.71 8.76 -1.46
C GLU A 44 13.78 9.75 -2.65
N TYR A 45 13.59 9.26 -3.88
CA TYR A 45 13.55 10.11 -5.06
C TYR A 45 12.20 10.80 -5.31
N MET A 46 11.16 10.46 -4.54
CA MET A 46 9.85 11.10 -4.71
C MET A 46 9.93 12.58 -4.33
N LYS A 47 9.35 13.43 -5.19
CA LYS A 47 9.27 14.88 -4.99
C LYS A 47 7.82 15.34 -5.05
N CYS A 48 7.47 16.28 -4.20
CA CYS A 48 6.22 17.03 -4.29
C CYS A 48 6.57 18.50 -4.54
N ASN A 49 6.08 19.06 -5.66
CA ASN A 49 6.42 20.42 -6.10
C ASN A 49 7.94 20.68 -6.18
N GLY A 50 8.70 19.69 -6.65
CA GLY A 50 10.17 19.77 -6.77
C GLY A 50 10.94 19.55 -5.47
N ILE A 51 10.28 19.50 -4.31
CA ILE A 51 10.89 19.27 -2.99
C ILE A 51 10.88 17.77 -2.70
N PRO A 52 12.02 17.15 -2.31
CA PRO A 52 12.05 15.76 -1.85
C PRO A 52 11.04 15.54 -0.73
N VAL A 53 10.19 14.51 -0.85
CA VAL A 53 9.09 14.29 0.10
C VAL A 53 9.60 14.12 1.52
N GLN A 54 10.75 13.47 1.72
CA GLN A 54 11.40 13.34 3.03
C GLN A 54 11.72 14.67 3.74
N ASN A 55 11.87 15.77 2.99
CA ASN A 55 12.15 17.10 3.53
C ASN A 55 10.87 17.90 3.82
N ILE A 56 9.70 17.35 3.51
CA ILE A 56 8.41 17.98 3.78
C ILE A 56 7.96 17.56 5.18
N THR A 57 7.51 18.52 5.99
CA THR A 57 6.80 18.24 7.23
C THR A 57 5.30 18.37 6.99
N TYR A 58 4.48 17.48 7.54
CA TYR A 58 3.07 17.80 7.71
C TYR A 58 2.90 18.69 8.95
N GLN A 59 2.00 19.66 8.87
CA GLN A 59 1.67 20.54 9.98
C GLN A 59 0.93 19.72 11.03
N THR A 60 1.48 19.63 12.24
CA THR A 60 0.81 19.01 13.37
C THR A 60 -0.30 19.96 13.86
N GLY A 61 -1.53 19.46 13.95
CA GLY A 61 -2.70 20.27 14.28
C GLY A 61 -3.86 19.42 14.78
N LEU A 62 -4.99 20.05 15.12
CA LEU A 62 -6.19 19.36 15.64
C LEU A 62 -6.80 18.35 14.65
N GLN A 63 -6.52 18.48 13.35
CA GLN A 63 -7.09 17.61 12.31
C GLN A 63 -6.10 16.53 11.88
N LYS A 64 -6.52 15.27 12.04
CA LYS A 64 -5.78 14.10 11.55
C LYS A 64 -5.76 14.05 10.02
N ILE A 65 -4.67 13.55 9.46
CA ILE A 65 -4.52 13.31 8.02
C ILE A 65 -5.12 11.95 7.69
N LEU A 66 -6.13 11.93 6.82
CA LEU A 66 -6.68 10.70 6.27
C LEU A 66 -5.92 10.26 5.01
N LEU A 67 -5.39 9.05 5.05
CA LEU A 67 -4.93 8.29 3.89
C LEU A 67 -5.98 7.22 3.58
N TYR A 68 -6.63 7.35 2.43
CA TYR A 68 -7.64 6.41 2.00
C TYR A 68 -7.12 5.60 0.81
N GLY A 69 -7.26 4.28 0.88
CA GLY A 69 -6.91 3.38 -0.19
C GLY A 69 -7.93 2.26 -0.37
N THR A 70 -7.85 1.61 -1.52
CA THR A 70 -8.67 0.44 -1.85
C THR A 70 -7.91 -0.51 -2.76
N GLY A 71 -8.41 -1.73 -2.94
CA GLY A 71 -7.89 -2.64 -3.96
C GLY A 71 -7.98 -4.10 -3.55
N SER A 72 -6.90 -4.85 -3.80
CA SER A 72 -6.80 -6.29 -3.57
C SER A 72 -7.47 -6.73 -2.26
N SER A 73 -8.56 -7.48 -2.39
CA SER A 73 -9.26 -8.09 -1.25
C SER A 73 -8.38 -9.13 -0.56
N LEU A 74 -7.43 -9.76 -1.28
CA LEU A 74 -6.43 -10.66 -0.71
C LEU A 74 -5.58 -9.95 0.36
N ALA A 75 -5.17 -8.71 0.08
CA ALA A 75 -4.32 -7.93 0.99
C ALA A 75 -5.10 -7.21 2.11
N LYS A 76 -6.44 -7.18 2.07
CA LYS A 76 -7.24 -6.40 3.02
C LYS A 76 -6.95 -6.75 4.47
N GLY A 77 -6.94 -8.03 4.82
CA GLY A 77 -6.70 -8.47 6.20
C GLY A 77 -5.36 -7.97 6.75
N LEU A 78 -4.31 -8.04 5.93
CA LEU A 78 -2.99 -7.50 6.28
C LEU A 78 -3.05 -5.98 6.49
N TYR A 79 -3.64 -5.23 5.56
CA TYR A 79 -3.73 -3.77 5.68
C TYR A 79 -4.57 -3.34 6.89
N ASP A 80 -5.64 -4.05 7.22
CA ASP A 80 -6.46 -3.75 8.41
C ASP A 80 -5.60 -3.81 9.69
N VAL A 81 -4.77 -4.85 9.85
CA VAL A 81 -3.87 -4.97 11.01
C VAL A 81 -2.77 -3.90 10.97
N LEU A 82 -2.13 -3.70 9.82
CA LEU A 82 -1.08 -2.67 9.68
C LEU A 82 -1.58 -1.26 9.96
N ASN A 83 -2.83 -0.96 9.61
CA ASN A 83 -3.44 0.34 9.87
C ASN A 83 -3.67 0.58 11.38
N LEU A 84 -4.07 -0.46 12.11
CA LEU A 84 -4.19 -0.41 13.57
C LEU A 84 -2.83 -0.20 14.23
N GLU A 85 -1.82 -0.97 13.82
CA GLU A 85 -0.45 -0.86 14.32
C GLU A 85 0.15 0.53 14.01
N TYR A 86 -0.07 1.04 12.79
CA TYR A 86 0.43 2.36 12.42
C TYR A 86 -0.25 3.47 13.20
N ALA A 87 -1.55 3.35 13.51
CA ALA A 87 -2.26 4.33 14.33
C ALA A 87 -1.71 4.40 15.78
N MET A 88 -1.16 3.29 16.31
CA MET A 88 -0.47 3.28 17.60
C MET A 88 0.91 3.94 17.53
N TYR A 89 1.59 3.82 16.39
CA TYR A 89 2.90 4.43 16.14
C TYR A 89 2.81 5.93 15.76
N GLN A 90 1.78 6.32 15.02
CA GLN A 90 1.58 7.65 14.45
C GLN A 90 0.12 8.10 14.57
N ASN A 91 -0.21 8.78 15.67
CA ASN A 91 -1.59 9.15 16.00
C ASN A 91 -2.17 10.28 15.11
N GLU A 92 -1.33 11.01 14.37
CA GLU A 92 -1.77 12.10 13.48
C GLU A 92 -2.29 11.61 12.13
N VAL A 93 -2.07 10.35 11.78
CA VAL A 93 -2.46 9.77 10.50
C VAL A 93 -3.49 8.67 10.73
N ILE A 94 -4.62 8.78 10.03
CA ILE A 94 -5.61 7.70 9.92
C ILE A 94 -5.40 7.06 8.57
N VAL A 95 -5.22 5.74 8.55
CA VAL A 95 -5.15 4.95 7.32
C VAL A 95 -6.39 4.07 7.22
N GLN A 96 -7.08 4.13 6.08
CA GLN A 96 -8.24 3.30 5.77
C GLN A 96 -8.00 2.53 4.48
N TYR A 97 -8.42 1.25 4.48
CA TYR A 97 -8.25 0.37 3.33
C TYR A 97 -9.49 -0.49 3.06
N ASP A 98 -10.06 -0.34 1.87
CA ASP A 98 -11.20 -1.13 1.42
C ASP A 98 -10.78 -2.26 0.47
N GLY A 99 -11.40 -3.43 0.64
CA GLY A 99 -11.11 -4.64 -0.14
C GLY A 99 -11.96 -4.74 -1.40
N GLY A 100 -12.01 -3.70 -2.22
CA GLY A 100 -12.87 -3.62 -3.42
C GLY A 100 -12.44 -4.51 -4.61
N GLY A 101 -11.29 -5.17 -4.52
CA GLY A 101 -10.65 -5.90 -5.62
C GLY A 101 -9.65 -5.04 -6.39
N SER A 102 -8.62 -5.68 -6.97
CA SER A 102 -7.53 -4.95 -7.64
C SER A 102 -7.99 -4.10 -8.84
N GLY A 103 -9.02 -4.53 -9.57
CA GLY A 103 -9.58 -3.74 -10.67
C GLY A 103 -10.15 -2.39 -10.20
N VAL A 104 -10.85 -2.37 -9.07
CA VAL A 104 -11.38 -1.14 -8.45
C VAL A 104 -10.23 -0.26 -7.99
N GLY A 105 -9.25 -0.82 -7.26
CA GLY A 105 -8.09 -0.07 -6.81
C GLY A 105 -7.29 0.58 -7.94
N ILE A 106 -7.07 -0.16 -9.05
CA ILE A 106 -6.42 0.37 -10.26
C ILE A 106 -7.25 1.49 -10.87
N GLN A 107 -8.57 1.31 -11.03
CA GLN A 107 -9.43 2.35 -11.60
C GLN A 107 -9.39 3.63 -10.76
N ASP A 108 -9.55 3.50 -9.44
CA ASP A 108 -9.70 4.64 -8.53
C ASP A 108 -8.41 5.44 -8.39
N ILE A 109 -7.25 4.76 -8.31
CA ILE A 109 -5.95 5.46 -8.28
C ILE A 109 -5.65 6.16 -9.60
N LEU A 110 -6.03 5.55 -10.73
CA LEU A 110 -5.90 6.17 -12.04
C LEU A 110 -6.84 7.36 -12.22
N GLN A 111 -7.95 7.42 -11.50
CA GLN A 111 -8.87 8.55 -11.49
C GLN A 111 -8.59 9.57 -10.37
N CYS A 112 -7.50 9.39 -9.61
CA CYS A 112 -7.09 10.25 -8.50
C CYS A 112 -8.15 10.42 -7.41
N GLN A 113 -8.95 9.37 -7.17
CA GLN A 113 -10.01 9.38 -6.15
C GLN A 113 -9.50 8.96 -4.76
N ILE A 114 -8.36 8.27 -4.73
CA ILE A 114 -7.78 7.67 -3.53
C ILE A 114 -6.29 8.01 -3.44
N ASP A 115 -5.71 7.84 -2.25
CA ASP A 115 -4.32 8.20 -1.98
C ASP A 115 -3.35 7.04 -2.32
N PHE A 116 -3.79 5.79 -2.19
CA PHE A 116 -3.00 4.61 -2.54
C PHE A 116 -3.89 3.43 -2.95
N ALA A 117 -3.33 2.46 -3.68
CA ALA A 117 -4.04 1.25 -4.06
C ALA A 117 -3.18 0.00 -3.88
N GLY A 118 -3.80 -1.08 -3.41
CA GLY A 118 -3.19 -2.41 -3.39
C GLY A 118 -3.61 -3.21 -4.62
N THR A 119 -2.66 -3.86 -5.30
CA THR A 119 -2.97 -4.71 -6.46
C THR A 119 -2.10 -5.95 -6.50
N ASP A 120 -2.72 -7.09 -6.81
CA ASP A 120 -2.03 -8.34 -7.22
C ASP A 120 -2.13 -8.57 -8.74
N ALA A 121 -2.83 -7.68 -9.45
CA ALA A 121 -2.95 -7.67 -10.89
C ALA A 121 -1.87 -6.80 -11.56
N LEU A 122 -1.53 -7.15 -12.80
CA LEU A 122 -0.68 -6.33 -13.66
C LEU A 122 -1.38 -5.00 -13.97
N ILE A 123 -0.63 -3.90 -13.87
CA ILE A 123 -1.09 -2.58 -14.27
C ILE A 123 -0.81 -2.39 -15.76
N ASP A 124 -1.85 -2.13 -16.53
CA ASP A 124 -1.74 -1.74 -17.93
C ASP A 124 -1.46 -0.23 -18.03
N TYR A 125 -0.18 0.11 -18.22
CA TYR A 125 0.28 1.49 -18.34
C TYR A 125 -0.33 2.25 -19.52
N SER A 126 -0.89 1.57 -20.52
CA SER A 126 -1.58 2.24 -21.64
C SER A 126 -2.85 2.97 -21.19
N LYS A 127 -3.43 2.53 -20.05
CA LYS A 127 -4.66 3.10 -19.46
C LYS A 127 -4.41 4.23 -18.48
N LEU A 128 -3.16 4.69 -18.32
CA LEU A 128 -2.84 5.85 -17.48
C LEU A 128 -3.63 7.06 -17.98
N THR A 129 -4.55 7.55 -17.14
CA THR A 129 -5.29 8.79 -17.39
C THR A 129 -4.33 10.00 -17.39
N LEU A 130 -4.82 11.17 -17.81
CA LEU A 130 -4.08 12.42 -17.65
C LEU A 130 -3.75 12.70 -16.18
N CYS A 131 -4.65 12.37 -15.25
CA CYS A 131 -4.40 12.58 -13.83
C CYS A 131 -3.26 11.68 -13.33
N ALA A 132 -3.27 10.40 -13.70
CA ALA A 132 -2.20 9.46 -13.38
C ALA A 132 -0.82 9.91 -13.91
N ARG A 133 -0.79 10.49 -15.12
CA ARG A 133 0.42 11.03 -15.73
C ARG A 133 0.92 12.30 -15.02
N GLN A 134 0.02 13.14 -14.52
CA GLN A 134 0.36 14.37 -13.80
C GLN A 134 0.81 14.11 -12.36
N GLN A 135 0.27 13.07 -11.71
CA GLN A 135 0.58 12.75 -10.32
C GLN A 135 1.79 11.83 -10.11
N ASN A 136 2.48 11.43 -11.19
CA ASN A 136 3.68 10.60 -11.12
C ASN A 136 3.46 9.32 -10.27
N ILE A 137 2.40 8.56 -10.56
CA ILE A 137 2.04 7.34 -9.81
C ILE A 137 3.25 6.41 -9.73
N GLN A 138 3.59 6.00 -8.50
CA GLN A 138 4.69 5.07 -8.22
C GLN A 138 4.13 3.68 -7.93
N ILE A 139 4.74 2.66 -8.54
CA ILE A 139 4.40 1.26 -8.28
C ILE A 139 5.57 0.65 -7.51
N LEU A 140 5.27 0.25 -6.27
CA LEU A 140 6.22 -0.34 -5.35
C LEU A 140 5.75 -1.75 -5.00
N PRO A 141 6.60 -2.78 -5.16
CA PRO A 141 6.32 -4.07 -4.55
C PRO A 141 6.31 -3.89 -3.02
N MET A 142 5.35 -4.52 -2.34
CA MET A 142 5.16 -4.36 -0.88
C MET A 142 5.33 -5.68 -0.13
N PHE A 143 4.65 -6.74 -0.60
CA PHE A 143 4.64 -8.06 0.01
C PHE A 143 4.58 -9.14 -1.07
N ALA A 144 5.00 -10.36 -0.72
CA ALA A 144 4.78 -11.55 -1.51
C ALA A 144 3.68 -12.41 -0.86
N SER A 145 2.82 -13.01 -1.67
CA SER A 145 1.81 -13.97 -1.21
C SER A 145 1.74 -15.15 -2.18
N ALA A 146 1.32 -16.30 -1.66
CA ALA A 146 0.94 -17.44 -2.48
C ALA A 146 -0.52 -17.32 -2.95
N VAL A 147 -0.83 -17.92 -4.10
CA VAL A 147 -2.20 -18.23 -4.50
C VAL A 147 -2.44 -19.70 -4.16
N ILE A 148 -3.37 -19.98 -3.24
CA ILE A 148 -3.61 -21.32 -2.71
C ILE A 148 -4.83 -21.93 -3.42
N ILE A 149 -4.70 -23.18 -3.86
CA ILE A 149 -5.80 -23.97 -4.43
C ILE A 149 -6.48 -24.75 -3.30
N PHE A 150 -7.78 -24.54 -3.12
CA PHE A 150 -8.64 -25.41 -2.33
C PHE A 150 -9.62 -26.11 -3.27
N ALA A 151 -9.67 -27.44 -3.20
CA ALA A 151 -10.57 -28.25 -4.02
C ALA A 151 -11.47 -29.10 -3.11
N HIS A 152 -12.77 -29.09 -3.39
CA HIS A 152 -13.70 -30.05 -2.80
C HIS A 152 -13.70 -31.31 -3.66
N LEU A 153 -13.10 -32.39 -3.18
CA LEU A 153 -13.11 -33.69 -3.86
C LEU A 153 -14.12 -34.60 -3.15
N SER A 154 -15.29 -34.79 -3.76
CA SER A 154 -16.23 -35.82 -3.33
C SER A 154 -15.64 -37.19 -3.66
N LEU A 155 -15.41 -38.02 -2.64
CA LEU A 155 -14.84 -39.37 -2.81
C LEU A 155 -15.88 -40.41 -3.31
N GLY A 156 -17.12 -39.99 -3.56
CA GLY A 156 -18.25 -40.88 -3.83
C GLY A 156 -18.70 -41.64 -2.56
N SER A 157 -19.98 -41.98 -2.50
CA SER A 157 -20.47 -42.99 -1.57
C SER A 157 -20.15 -44.36 -2.15
N GLY A 158 -19.24 -45.11 -1.52
CA GLY A 158 -18.92 -46.49 -1.88
C GLY A 158 -20.11 -47.44 -1.75
#